data_AF-V9IF02-F1
#
_entry.id   AF-V9IF02-F1
#
_cell.length_a   1.000
_cell.length_b   1.000
_cell.length_c   1.000
_cell.angle_alpha   90.00
_cell.angle_beta   90.00
_cell.angle_gamma   90.00
#
_symmetry.space_group_name_H-M   'P 1'
#
loop_
_entity.id
_entity.type
_entity.pdbx_description
1 polymer ?
#
loop_
_entity_poly.entity_id
_entity_poly.type
_entity_poly.pdbx_seq_one_letter_code
_entity_poly.pdbx_strand_id
1 'polypeptide(L)'
;MSKYCDTCSLYFQDEHTLQSHLAGKRHLKGLQQSKVMERSIVVSPLPKFIPARKLINFFQQYGAIKWYQFRQNYLTVEFYDRTSTEILLNKPIWINNVKLNIQKRKPHINLKRSKSEKKNNIMENRGSISYDNIKYIFDEGTTFDNQLMMFLNAIQLNDIEIETKYESVCTQLDEIFKVIFPKCKTYRFGSSQTGLGFKECDLDIYMDIGEPINESKNTSTDSWTMNKIFKSVKKIMYRMNDVFSNIIGIPKAKTPIIKFYYNRTNVSCDISFKNILGIYKSYLIKYCLSLDNRLKPLMMIIKYWARHFKISNGQKISNYALVLLIIFLFTTTIC
;
A
#
# COMPACT_ATOMS: atom_id res chain seq x y z
N MET A 1 -16.83 33.06 -43.96
CA MET A 1 -16.06 31.82 -43.67
C MET A 1 -16.23 31.51 -42.20
N SER A 2 -16.72 30.31 -41.85
CA SER A 2 -16.81 29.88 -40.46
C SER A 2 -15.42 29.79 -39.83
N LYS A 3 -15.32 30.19 -38.56
CA LYS A 3 -14.05 30.21 -37.81
C LYS A 3 -14.01 29.01 -36.86
N TYR A 4 -12.87 28.35 -36.73
CA TYR A 4 -12.73 27.12 -35.96
C TYR A 4 -11.77 27.29 -34.78
N CYS A 5 -12.10 26.69 -33.64
CA CYS A 5 -11.23 26.63 -32.48
C CYS A 5 -10.72 25.19 -32.27
N ASP A 6 -9.42 24.94 -32.48
CA ASP A 6 -8.80 23.62 -32.34
C ASP A 6 -8.91 23.03 -30.92
N THR A 7 -8.78 23.87 -29.89
CA THR A 7 -8.78 23.42 -28.48
C THR A 7 -10.15 22.93 -28.01
N CYS A 8 -11.24 23.48 -28.56
CA CYS A 8 -12.62 23.16 -28.15
C CYS A 8 -13.40 22.40 -29.23
N SER A 9 -12.83 22.26 -30.43
CA SER A 9 -13.46 21.67 -31.61
C SER A 9 -14.84 22.27 -31.94
N LEU A 10 -14.95 23.59 -31.89
CA LEU A 10 -16.19 24.34 -32.15
C LEU A 10 -16.05 25.27 -33.36
N TYR A 11 -17.14 25.43 -34.11
CA TYR A 11 -17.26 26.38 -35.21
C TYR A 11 -18.03 27.63 -34.75
N PHE A 12 -17.56 28.79 -35.18
CA PHE A 12 -18.09 30.11 -34.87
C PHE A 12 -18.50 30.83 -36.16
N GLN A 13 -19.54 31.66 -36.04
CA GLN A 13 -20.17 32.33 -37.17
C GLN A 13 -19.31 33.49 -37.71
N ASP A 14 -18.59 34.19 -36.84
CA ASP A 14 -17.75 35.34 -37.19
C ASP A 14 -16.51 35.46 -36.28
N GLU A 15 -15.62 36.40 -36.60
CA GLU A 15 -14.37 36.61 -35.85
C GLU A 15 -14.63 37.14 -34.44
N HIS A 16 -15.65 37.98 -34.25
CA HIS A 16 -15.97 38.58 -32.96
C HIS A 16 -16.43 37.53 -31.93
N THR A 17 -17.28 36.59 -32.34
CA THR A 17 -17.73 35.46 -31.52
C THR A 17 -16.61 34.47 -31.21
N LEU A 18 -15.66 34.27 -32.14
CA LEU A 18 -14.44 33.50 -31.85
C LEU A 18 -13.58 34.21 -30.79
N GLN A 19 -13.31 35.51 -30.92
CA GLN A 19 -12.49 36.25 -29.96
C GLN A 19 -13.11 36.25 -28.54
N SER A 20 -14.44 36.42 -28.45
CA SER A 20 -15.15 36.29 -27.17
C SER A 20 -15.04 34.87 -26.57
N HIS A 21 -15.07 33.83 -27.40
CA HIS A 21 -14.83 32.45 -26.97
C HIS A 21 -13.39 32.24 -26.47
N LEU A 22 -12.38 32.72 -27.20
CA LEU A 22 -10.96 32.57 -26.87
C LEU A 22 -10.62 33.24 -25.53
N ALA A 23 -11.22 34.40 -25.24
CA ALA A 23 -11.06 35.10 -23.96
C ALA A 23 -11.87 34.46 -22.79
N GLY A 24 -12.75 33.51 -23.09
CA GLY A 24 -13.64 32.89 -22.10
C GLY A 24 -12.91 31.98 -21.11
N LYS A 25 -13.28 32.06 -19.82
CA LYS A 25 -12.72 31.22 -18.74
C LYS A 25 -12.72 29.71 -19.05
N ARG A 26 -13.72 29.23 -19.79
CA ARG A 26 -13.84 27.83 -20.21
C ARG A 26 -12.79 27.44 -21.25
N HIS A 27 -12.55 28.31 -22.24
CA HIS A 27 -11.51 28.11 -23.24
C HIS A 27 -10.11 28.16 -22.60
N LEU A 28 -9.85 29.16 -21.76
CA LEU A 28 -8.59 29.29 -21.02
C LEU A 28 -8.29 28.07 -20.13
N LYS A 29 -9.30 27.52 -19.46
CA LYS A 29 -9.17 26.26 -18.70
C LYS A 29 -8.90 25.06 -19.61
N GLY A 30 -9.51 25.01 -20.80
CA GLY A 30 -9.23 24.02 -21.83
C GLY A 30 -7.79 24.10 -22.35
N LEU A 31 -7.28 25.30 -22.63
CA LEU A 31 -5.89 25.56 -23.02
C LEU A 31 -4.91 25.11 -21.93
N GLN A 32 -5.20 25.42 -20.66
CA GLN A 32 -4.36 25.02 -19.54
C GLN A 32 -4.34 23.49 -19.38
N GLN A 33 -5.49 22.83 -19.55
CA GLN A 33 -5.56 21.36 -19.56
C GLN A 33 -4.83 20.75 -20.76
N SER A 34 -4.93 21.35 -21.95
CA SER A 34 -4.20 20.94 -23.14
C SER A 34 -2.69 21.00 -22.93
N LYS A 35 -2.17 22.12 -22.41
CA LYS A 35 -0.74 22.28 -22.08
C LYS A 35 -0.27 21.27 -21.04
N VAL A 36 -1.10 20.95 -20.03
CA VAL A 36 -0.79 19.89 -19.05
C VAL A 36 -0.76 18.51 -19.71
N MET A 37 -1.67 18.22 -20.65
CA MET A 37 -1.69 16.95 -21.37
C MET A 37 -0.50 16.76 -22.29
N GLU A 38 -0.05 17.81 -22.97
CA GLU A 38 1.12 17.76 -23.85
C GLU A 38 2.41 17.46 -23.09
N ARG A 39 2.53 17.94 -21.85
CA ARG A 39 3.67 17.65 -20.97
C ARG A 39 3.47 16.44 -20.05
N SER A 40 2.41 15.65 -20.26
CA SER A 40 2.13 14.46 -19.45
C SER A 40 2.13 13.15 -20.25
N ILE A 41 2.65 12.09 -19.64
CA ILE A 41 2.54 10.71 -20.14
C ILE A 41 1.80 9.81 -19.16
N VAL A 42 1.32 8.68 -19.67
CA VAL A 42 0.76 7.59 -18.89
C VAL A 42 1.52 6.31 -19.21
N VAL A 43 1.99 5.59 -18.18
CA VAL A 43 2.59 4.27 -18.31
C VAL A 43 1.56 3.24 -17.86
N SER A 44 1.09 2.39 -18.78
CA SER A 44 0.05 1.40 -18.49
C SER A 44 0.16 0.18 -19.41
N PRO A 45 0.17 -1.07 -18.89
CA PRO A 45 0.11 -1.41 -17.47
C PRO A 45 1.39 -0.99 -16.75
N LEU A 46 1.31 -0.83 -15.42
CA LEU A 46 2.50 -0.63 -14.61
C LEU A 46 3.45 -1.82 -14.79
N PRO A 47 4.75 -1.56 -15.02
CA PRO A 47 5.72 -2.64 -15.10
C PRO A 47 5.75 -3.38 -13.75
N LYS A 48 5.29 -4.64 -13.76
CA LYS A 48 5.11 -5.44 -12.53
C LYS A 48 6.42 -5.69 -11.77
N PHE A 49 7.56 -5.47 -12.43
CA PHE A 49 8.91 -5.87 -11.97
C PHE A 49 9.87 -4.70 -11.77
N ILE A 50 9.41 -3.45 -11.93
CA ILE A 50 10.24 -2.25 -11.67
C ILE A 50 9.70 -1.51 -10.45
N PRO A 51 10.49 -1.36 -9.36
CA PRO A 51 10.11 -0.55 -8.22
C PRO A 51 9.76 0.89 -8.62
N ALA A 52 8.73 1.47 -8.00
CA ALA A 52 8.25 2.81 -8.34
C ALA A 52 9.36 3.88 -8.28
N ARG A 53 10.23 3.82 -7.27
CA ARG A 53 11.39 4.74 -7.19
C ARG A 53 12.35 4.59 -8.36
N LYS A 54 12.63 3.35 -8.81
CA LYS A 54 13.45 3.13 -10.02
C LYS A 54 12.76 3.67 -11.27
N LEU A 55 11.44 3.52 -11.36
CA LEU A 55 10.66 4.04 -12.49
C LEU A 55 10.67 5.58 -12.52
N ILE A 56 10.51 6.25 -11.38
CA ILE A 56 10.60 7.72 -11.29
C ILE A 56 12.02 8.21 -11.58
N ASN A 57 13.05 7.62 -10.96
CA ASN A 57 14.45 7.97 -11.23
C ASN A 57 14.81 7.80 -12.72
N PHE A 58 14.28 6.75 -13.36
CA PHE A 58 14.46 6.54 -14.79
C PHE A 58 13.82 7.67 -15.61
N PHE A 59 12.59 8.09 -15.29
CA PHE A 59 11.95 9.20 -16.00
C PHE A 59 12.62 10.56 -15.77
N GLN A 60 13.25 10.79 -14.61
CA GLN A 60 14.03 12.00 -14.35
C GLN A 60 15.21 12.20 -15.32
N GLN A 61 15.72 11.13 -15.92
CA GLN A 61 16.78 11.20 -16.93
C GLN A 61 16.33 11.88 -18.24
N TYR A 62 15.02 11.92 -18.50
CA TYR A 62 14.43 12.53 -19.69
C TYR A 62 13.96 13.96 -19.45
N GLY A 63 13.94 14.43 -18.20
CA GLY A 63 13.61 15.79 -17.82
C GLY A 63 13.07 15.93 -16.40
N ALA A 64 12.99 17.17 -15.92
CA ALA A 64 12.49 17.47 -14.58
C ALA A 64 11.00 17.14 -14.47
N ILE A 65 10.66 16.30 -13.49
CA ILE A 65 9.28 15.90 -13.20
C ILE A 65 8.64 16.96 -12.31
N LYS A 66 7.54 17.54 -12.78
CA LYS A 66 6.72 18.49 -12.03
C LYS A 66 5.80 17.79 -11.03
N TRP A 67 5.19 16.68 -11.46
CA TRP A 67 4.24 15.93 -10.65
C TRP A 67 4.10 14.50 -11.19
N TYR A 68 3.77 13.55 -10.33
CA TYR A 68 3.43 12.20 -10.74
C TYR A 68 2.38 11.57 -9.83
N GLN A 69 1.66 10.58 -10.34
CA GLN A 69 0.68 9.81 -9.56
C GLN A 69 0.66 8.34 -10.00
N PHE A 70 0.90 7.46 -9.03
CA PHE A 70 0.65 6.04 -9.18
C PHE A 70 -0.81 5.71 -8.88
N ARG A 71 -1.41 4.85 -9.71
CA ARG A 71 -2.69 4.19 -9.48
C ARG A 71 -2.52 2.69 -9.59
N GLN A 72 -3.59 1.92 -9.35
CA GLN A 72 -3.55 0.47 -9.26
C GLN A 72 -2.89 -0.26 -10.45
N ASN A 73 -2.94 0.32 -11.67
CA ASN A 73 -2.34 -0.30 -12.85
C ASN A 73 -1.66 0.71 -13.82
N TYR A 74 -1.50 1.97 -13.43
CA TYR A 74 -0.84 2.95 -14.28
C TYR A 74 -0.10 4.03 -13.48
N LEU A 75 0.89 4.65 -14.09
CA LEU A 75 1.58 5.83 -13.60
C LEU A 75 1.28 7.00 -14.53
N THR A 76 0.90 8.15 -13.99
CA THR A 76 0.90 9.42 -14.72
C THR A 76 2.13 10.22 -14.33
N VAL A 77 2.88 10.73 -15.31
CA VAL A 77 4.04 11.62 -15.08
C VAL A 77 3.79 12.91 -15.83
N GLU A 78 3.94 14.04 -15.14
CA GLU A 78 3.89 15.39 -15.70
C GLU A 78 5.29 16.02 -15.60
N PHE A 79 5.86 16.38 -16.75
CA PHE A 79 7.15 17.07 -16.84
C PHE A 79 6.95 18.59 -16.82
N TYR A 80 8.02 19.33 -16.54
CA TYR A 80 8.01 20.79 -16.72
C TYR A 80 8.01 21.18 -18.20
N ASP A 81 8.69 20.42 -19.04
CA ASP A 81 8.85 20.66 -20.48
C ASP A 81 8.16 19.55 -21.32
N ARG A 82 7.68 19.93 -22.50
CA ARG A 82 7.06 19.04 -23.50
C ARG A 82 8.11 18.20 -24.24
N THR A 83 9.36 18.66 -24.35
CA THR A 83 10.44 17.91 -25.02
C THR A 83 10.61 16.49 -24.44
N SER A 84 10.48 16.33 -23.12
CA SER A 84 10.53 15.03 -22.44
C SER A 84 9.45 14.06 -22.92
N THR A 85 8.23 14.54 -23.16
CA THR A 85 7.14 13.67 -23.63
C THR A 85 7.30 13.29 -25.10
N GLU A 86 7.81 14.20 -25.94
CA GLU A 86 8.10 13.93 -27.34
C GLU A 86 9.16 12.83 -27.48
N ILE A 87 10.24 12.90 -26.70
CA ILE A 87 11.27 11.85 -26.69
C ILE A 87 10.69 10.50 -26.26
N LEU A 88 9.87 10.48 -25.20
CA LEU A 88 9.31 9.25 -24.63
C LEU A 88 8.22 8.61 -25.49
N LEU A 89 7.56 9.37 -26.36
CA LEU A 89 6.50 8.89 -27.25
C LEU A 89 7.01 8.51 -28.65
N ASN A 90 8.15 9.07 -29.10
CA ASN A 90 8.67 8.84 -30.45
C ASN A 90 9.46 7.53 -30.62
N LYS A 91 9.88 6.88 -29.53
CA LYS A 91 10.67 5.64 -29.60
C LYS A 91 10.28 4.62 -28.51
N PRO A 92 10.48 3.31 -28.75
CA PRO A 92 10.34 2.30 -27.72
C PRO A 92 11.29 2.55 -26.54
N ILE A 93 10.75 2.61 -25.32
CA ILE A 93 11.53 2.83 -24.11
C ILE A 93 11.64 1.52 -23.32
N TRP A 94 12.85 1.20 -22.91
CA TRP A 94 13.18 -0.03 -22.20
C TRP A 94 13.87 0.30 -20.88
N ILE A 95 13.56 -0.48 -19.84
CA ILE A 95 14.26 -0.45 -18.56
C ILE A 95 14.50 -1.89 -18.11
N ASN A 96 15.77 -2.27 -17.88
CA ASN A 96 16.18 -3.63 -17.52
C ASN A 96 15.52 -4.72 -18.40
N ASN A 97 15.58 -4.56 -19.73
CA ASN A 97 14.97 -5.45 -20.73
C ASN A 97 13.42 -5.53 -20.72
N VAL A 98 12.74 -4.68 -19.95
CA VAL A 98 11.28 -4.56 -19.97
C VAL A 98 10.87 -3.37 -20.82
N LYS A 99 10.08 -3.61 -21.87
CA LYS A 99 9.48 -2.56 -22.70
C LYS A 99 8.37 -1.84 -21.92
N LEU A 100 8.48 -0.53 -21.78
CA LEU A 100 7.45 0.30 -21.17
C LEU A 100 6.35 0.60 -22.20
N ASN A 101 5.09 0.48 -21.78
CA ASN A 101 3.95 0.93 -22.58
C ASN A 101 3.59 2.36 -22.19
N ILE A 102 4.18 3.33 -22.90
CA ILE A 102 4.01 4.76 -22.67
C ILE A 102 2.98 5.30 -23.66
N GLN A 103 1.99 6.03 -23.14
CA GLN A 103 0.88 6.58 -23.89
C GLN A 103 0.70 8.06 -23.60
N LYS A 104 0.21 8.82 -24.58
CA LYS A 104 -0.19 10.22 -24.39
C LYS A 104 -1.37 10.28 -23.42
N ARG A 105 -1.34 11.23 -22.48
CA ARG A 105 -2.44 11.44 -21.53
C ARG A 105 -3.70 11.89 -22.29
N LYS A 106 -4.81 11.15 -22.13
CA LYS A 106 -6.12 11.50 -22.70
C LYS A 106 -6.99 12.25 -21.67
N PRO A 107 -7.94 13.10 -22.10
CA PRO A 107 -8.96 13.64 -21.22
C PRO A 107 -9.80 12.52 -20.59
N HIS A 108 -10.15 12.68 -19.32
CA HIS A 108 -11.15 11.83 -18.67
C HIS A 108 -12.51 12.02 -19.36
N ILE A 109 -12.84 11.14 -20.30
CA ILE A 109 -14.21 10.96 -20.76
C ILE A 109 -14.89 10.08 -19.72
N ASN A 110 -15.95 10.60 -19.08
CA ASN A 110 -16.82 9.83 -18.19
C ASN A 110 -17.50 8.72 -19.00
N LEU A 111 -16.84 7.57 -19.13
CA LEU A 111 -17.46 6.34 -19.60
C LEU A 111 -18.28 5.77 -18.44
N LYS A 112 -19.60 5.74 -18.63
CA LYS A 112 -20.60 5.18 -17.73
C LYS A 112 -20.13 3.80 -17.25
N ARG A 113 -20.05 3.64 -15.92
CA ARG A 113 -19.88 2.33 -15.24
C ARG A 113 -20.93 1.35 -15.77
N SER A 114 -20.50 0.35 -16.53
CA SER A 114 -21.29 -0.86 -16.75
C SER A 114 -21.46 -1.57 -15.41
N LYS A 115 -22.70 -1.76 -14.99
CA LYS A 115 -23.07 -2.56 -13.82
C LYS A 115 -22.57 -4.00 -14.04
N SER A 116 -21.62 -4.45 -13.23
CA SER A 116 -21.33 -5.88 -13.10
C SER A 116 -22.20 -6.46 -11.99
N GLU A 117 -23.06 -7.39 -12.38
CA GLU A 117 -24.02 -8.11 -11.56
C GLU A 117 -23.33 -8.85 -10.40
N LYS A 118 -23.95 -8.76 -9.22
CA LYS A 118 -23.57 -9.58 -8.05
C LYS A 118 -23.99 -11.02 -8.31
N LYS A 119 -23.02 -11.91 -8.54
CA LYS A 119 -23.21 -13.34 -8.31
C LYS A 119 -22.73 -13.67 -6.90
N ASN A 120 -23.68 -14.03 -6.04
CA ASN A 120 -23.43 -14.66 -4.75
C ASN A 120 -22.78 -16.02 -5.01
N ASN A 121 -21.50 -16.17 -4.70
CA ASN A 121 -20.89 -17.47 -4.48
C ASN A 121 -20.22 -17.45 -3.11
N ILE A 122 -20.65 -18.38 -2.27
CA ILE A 122 -19.96 -18.77 -1.05
C ILE A 122 -18.65 -19.43 -1.51
N MET A 123 -17.61 -18.62 -1.70
CA MET A 123 -16.26 -19.11 -1.94
C MET A 123 -15.54 -19.19 -0.60
N GLU A 124 -15.10 -20.39 -0.25
CA GLU A 124 -14.01 -20.58 0.71
C GLU A 124 -12.89 -19.60 0.37
N ASN A 125 -12.43 -18.87 1.38
CA ASN A 125 -11.49 -17.76 1.28
C ASN A 125 -10.09 -18.26 0.84
N ARG A 126 -9.93 -18.66 -0.43
CA ARG A 126 -8.60 -18.90 -1.03
C ARG A 126 -7.97 -17.53 -1.26
N GLY A 127 -7.19 -17.06 -0.28
CA GLY A 127 -6.52 -15.75 -0.32
C GLY A 127 -5.67 -15.55 -1.58
N SER A 128 -5.35 -14.29 -1.92
CA SER A 128 -4.68 -13.91 -3.17
C SER A 128 -3.36 -14.66 -3.43
N ILE A 129 -2.77 -15.26 -2.40
CA ILE A 129 -1.46 -15.90 -2.41
C ILE A 129 -1.56 -17.43 -2.34
N SER A 130 -2.65 -18.03 -2.82
CA SER A 130 -2.75 -19.49 -2.97
C SER A 130 -1.73 -20.01 -4.00
N TYR A 131 -1.25 -21.25 -3.84
CA TYR A 131 -0.36 -21.91 -4.81
C TYR A 131 -0.97 -21.94 -6.21
N ASP A 132 -2.28 -22.22 -6.30
CA ASP A 132 -3.03 -22.21 -7.57
C ASP A 132 -2.89 -20.90 -8.34
N ASN A 133 -2.79 -19.77 -7.63
CA ASN A 133 -2.68 -18.44 -8.21
C ASN A 133 -1.26 -18.05 -8.60
N ILE A 134 -0.24 -18.81 -8.17
CA ILE A 134 1.18 -18.48 -8.40
C ILE A 134 1.96 -19.61 -9.09
N LYS A 135 1.34 -20.76 -9.37
CA LYS A 135 2.04 -21.92 -9.96
C LYS A 135 2.68 -21.62 -11.32
N TYR A 136 2.08 -20.73 -12.12
CA TYR A 136 2.60 -20.28 -13.42
C TYR A 136 3.98 -19.60 -13.32
N ILE A 137 4.39 -19.18 -12.11
CA ILE A 137 5.69 -18.58 -11.88
C ILE A 137 6.81 -19.62 -12.05
N PHE A 138 6.52 -20.90 -11.83
CA PHE A 138 7.51 -21.97 -11.73
C PHE A 138 7.64 -22.81 -13.02
N ASP A 139 7.24 -22.27 -14.17
CA ASP A 139 7.32 -22.96 -15.46
C ASP A 139 8.78 -23.16 -15.90
N GLU A 140 9.07 -24.31 -16.54
CA GLU A 140 10.41 -24.86 -16.83
C GLU A 140 11.33 -23.98 -17.69
N GLY A 141 10.81 -22.93 -18.34
CA GLY A 141 11.58 -22.02 -19.21
C GLY A 141 12.21 -20.80 -18.54
N THR A 142 12.19 -20.70 -17.20
CA THR A 142 12.63 -19.50 -16.46
C THR A 142 13.80 -19.78 -15.52
N THR A 143 14.70 -18.81 -15.35
CA THR A 143 15.80 -18.92 -14.38
C THR A 143 15.29 -18.81 -12.94
N PHE A 144 16.01 -19.42 -11.99
CA PHE A 144 15.67 -19.34 -10.57
C PHE A 144 15.49 -17.89 -10.09
N ASP A 145 16.39 -16.98 -10.46
CA ASP A 145 16.32 -15.56 -10.05
C ASP A 145 15.03 -14.88 -10.54
N ASN A 146 14.58 -15.20 -11.77
CA ASN A 146 13.33 -14.68 -12.31
C ASN A 146 12.13 -15.26 -11.55
N GLN A 147 12.12 -16.57 -11.30
CA GLN A 147 11.07 -17.23 -10.52
C GLN A 147 10.98 -16.66 -9.11
N LEU A 148 12.13 -16.50 -8.43
CA LEU A 148 12.22 -15.92 -7.09
C LEU A 148 11.69 -14.48 -7.08
N MET A 149 12.07 -13.65 -8.04
CA MET A 149 11.59 -12.28 -8.13
C MET A 149 10.08 -12.22 -8.35
N MET A 150 9.55 -13.02 -9.29
CA MET A 150 8.12 -13.11 -9.56
C MET A 150 7.34 -13.59 -8.34
N PHE A 151 7.87 -14.60 -7.64
CA PHE A 151 7.30 -15.14 -6.42
C PHE A 151 7.23 -14.07 -5.31
N LEU A 152 8.35 -13.40 -5.01
CA LEU A 152 8.38 -12.34 -3.99
C LEU A 152 7.40 -11.20 -4.32
N ASN A 153 7.33 -10.78 -5.58
CA ASN A 153 6.38 -9.76 -6.03
C ASN A 153 4.92 -10.20 -5.92
N ALA A 154 4.64 -11.49 -6.12
CA ALA A 154 3.30 -12.04 -5.97
C ALA A 154 2.85 -12.02 -4.51
N ILE A 155 3.76 -12.34 -3.57
CA ILE A 155 3.39 -12.62 -2.19
C ILE A 155 3.65 -11.48 -1.20
N GLN A 156 4.65 -10.63 -1.42
CA GLN A 156 5.13 -9.65 -0.45
C GLN A 156 4.32 -8.34 -0.54
N LEU A 157 4.14 -7.67 0.61
CA LEU A 157 3.77 -6.26 0.61
C LEU A 157 4.87 -5.41 -0.04
N ASN A 158 4.48 -4.52 -0.96
CA ASN A 158 5.37 -3.50 -1.49
C ASN A 158 5.32 -2.23 -0.63
N ASP A 159 6.35 -1.38 -0.77
CA ASP A 159 6.50 -0.17 0.05
C ASP A 159 5.32 0.80 -0.13
N ILE A 160 4.74 0.87 -1.34
CA ILE A 160 3.56 1.72 -1.62
C ILE A 160 2.36 1.21 -0.83
N GLU A 161 2.11 -0.09 -0.79
CA GLU A 161 1.01 -0.68 -0.01
C GLU A 161 1.20 -0.43 1.47
N ILE A 162 2.44 -0.52 1.98
CA ILE A 162 2.75 -0.19 3.37
C ILE A 162 2.42 1.28 3.65
N GLU A 163 2.90 2.21 2.83
CA GLU A 163 2.69 3.64 3.02
C GLU A 163 1.21 4.04 2.86
N THR A 164 0.57 3.61 1.76
CA THR A 164 -0.80 4.04 1.43
C THR A 164 -1.87 3.34 2.26
N LYS A 165 -1.68 2.06 2.62
CA LYS A 165 -2.69 1.30 3.37
C LYS A 165 -2.40 1.20 4.86
N TYR A 166 -1.15 0.99 5.27
CA TYR A 166 -0.82 0.69 6.68
C TYR A 166 -0.42 1.95 7.46
N GLU A 167 0.42 2.81 6.90
CA GLU A 167 0.83 4.07 7.56
C GLU A 167 -0.34 5.06 7.70
N SER A 168 -1.21 5.11 6.68
CA SER A 168 -2.42 5.93 6.71
C SER A 168 -3.38 5.50 7.83
N VAL A 169 -3.46 4.19 8.14
CA VAL A 169 -4.28 3.69 9.26
C VAL A 169 -3.77 4.25 10.58
N CYS A 170 -2.47 4.15 10.86
CA CYS A 170 -1.88 4.68 12.09
C CYS A 170 -2.15 6.19 12.26
N THR A 171 -1.91 6.97 11.21
CA THR A 171 -2.17 8.42 11.23
C THR A 171 -3.64 8.72 11.53
N GLN A 172 -4.57 7.96 10.95
CA GLN A 172 -6.00 8.15 11.21
C GLN A 172 -6.42 7.70 12.60
N LEU A 173 -5.84 6.62 13.14
CA LEU A 173 -6.09 6.19 14.51
C LEU A 173 -5.60 7.22 15.53
N ASP A 174 -4.42 7.83 15.29
CA ASP A 174 -3.91 8.92 16.12
C ASP A 174 -4.95 10.06 16.19
N GLU A 175 -5.47 10.52 15.05
CA GLU A 175 -6.47 11.59 15.00
C GLU A 175 -7.80 11.21 15.67
N ILE A 176 -8.28 9.99 15.46
CA ILE A 176 -9.55 9.51 16.04
C ILE A 176 -9.47 9.42 17.56
N PHE A 177 -8.37 8.90 18.11
CA PHE A 177 -8.26 8.62 19.54
C PHE A 177 -7.69 9.78 20.36
N LYS A 178 -7.13 10.82 19.73
CA LYS A 178 -6.76 12.08 20.39
C LYS A 178 -7.88 12.70 21.22
N VAL A 179 -9.14 12.48 20.83
CA VAL A 179 -10.32 12.96 21.56
C VAL A 179 -10.38 12.44 23.00
N ILE A 180 -9.87 11.22 23.25
CA ILE A 180 -9.84 10.60 24.58
C ILE A 180 -8.43 10.46 25.16
N PHE A 181 -7.41 10.43 24.30
CA PHE A 181 -6.01 10.32 24.67
C PHE A 181 -5.21 11.41 23.94
N PRO A 182 -5.17 12.66 24.44
CA PRO A 182 -4.60 13.79 23.69
C PRO A 182 -3.14 13.61 23.25
N LYS A 183 -2.38 12.79 23.98
CA LYS A 183 -0.96 12.49 23.72
C LYS A 183 -0.73 11.14 23.02
N CYS A 184 -1.80 10.45 22.56
CA CYS A 184 -1.62 9.11 22.04
C CYS A 184 -0.83 9.07 20.73
N LYS A 185 -0.09 7.98 20.55
CA LYS A 185 0.63 7.69 19.31
C LYS A 185 0.57 6.21 18.98
N THR A 186 0.31 5.91 17.72
CA THR A 186 0.32 4.55 17.20
C THR A 186 1.62 4.20 16.48
N TYR A 187 2.01 2.94 16.63
CA TYR A 187 3.24 2.39 16.06
C TYR A 187 2.95 1.02 15.46
N ARG A 188 3.42 0.81 14.24
CA ARG A 188 3.33 -0.48 13.56
C ARG A 188 4.41 -1.42 14.10
N PHE A 189 4.06 -2.68 14.24
CA PHE A 189 5.03 -3.73 14.49
C PHE A 189 4.68 -5.00 13.71
N GLY A 190 5.39 -6.09 13.98
CA GLY A 190 5.14 -7.39 13.40
C GLY A 190 5.48 -7.44 11.92
N SER A 191 4.69 -8.20 11.17
CA SER A 191 4.99 -8.53 9.77
C SER A 191 5.02 -7.33 8.83
N SER A 192 4.21 -6.30 9.13
CA SER A 192 4.17 -5.02 8.39
C SER A 192 5.43 -4.17 8.59
N GLN A 193 6.19 -4.40 9.67
CA GLN A 193 7.39 -3.63 10.00
C GLN A 193 8.69 -4.36 9.65
N THR A 194 8.72 -5.69 9.76
CA THR A 194 9.92 -6.50 9.47
C THR A 194 10.26 -6.61 8.00
N GLY A 195 9.30 -6.32 7.11
CA GLY A 195 9.45 -6.55 5.66
C GLY A 195 9.19 -8.01 5.26
N LEU A 196 8.75 -8.85 6.18
CA LEU A 196 8.33 -10.25 5.94
C LEU A 196 6.80 -10.39 5.81
N GLY A 197 6.09 -9.27 5.64
CA GLY A 197 4.64 -9.23 5.46
C GLY A 197 4.21 -9.82 4.13
N PHE A 198 3.31 -10.80 4.19
CA PHE A 198 2.58 -11.22 3.01
C PHE A 198 1.50 -10.18 2.68
N LYS A 199 1.09 -10.09 1.41
CA LYS A 199 -0.14 -9.38 1.07
C LYS A 199 -1.29 -9.94 1.92
N GLU A 200 -2.20 -9.07 2.33
CA GLU A 200 -3.31 -9.42 3.22
C GLU A 200 -2.89 -9.79 4.65
N CYS A 201 -1.63 -9.54 5.08
CA CYS A 201 -1.28 -9.72 6.48
C CYS A 201 -1.99 -8.71 7.37
N ASP A 202 -2.32 -9.13 8.59
CA ASP A 202 -2.86 -8.24 9.60
C ASP A 202 -1.87 -7.09 9.90
N LEU A 203 -2.43 -5.93 10.23
CA LEU A 203 -1.69 -4.77 10.71
C LEU A 203 -1.65 -4.80 12.24
N ASP A 204 -0.49 -5.18 12.79
CA ASP A 204 -0.22 -5.14 14.22
C ASP A 204 0.14 -3.71 14.66
N ILE A 205 -0.63 -3.15 15.60
CA ILE A 205 -0.50 -1.78 16.08
C ILE A 205 -0.32 -1.77 17.58
N TYR A 206 0.70 -1.05 18.05
CA TYR A 206 0.79 -0.62 19.43
C TYR A 206 0.30 0.82 19.53
N MET A 207 -0.60 1.09 20.47
CA MET A 207 -1.02 2.45 20.80
C MET A 207 -0.49 2.80 22.18
N ASP A 208 0.42 3.76 22.21
CA ASP A 208 0.77 4.50 23.41
C ASP A 208 -0.33 5.52 23.68
N ILE A 209 -0.93 5.51 24.87
CA ILE A 209 -1.95 6.49 25.24
C ILE A 209 -1.34 7.77 25.84
N GLY A 210 -0.02 7.80 26.06
CA GLY A 210 0.72 8.92 26.63
C GLY A 210 0.50 9.13 28.13
N GLU A 211 -0.08 8.14 28.82
CA GLU A 211 -0.40 8.14 30.24
C GLU A 211 -0.11 6.75 30.83
N PRO A 212 0.29 6.65 32.12
CA PRO A 212 0.60 5.37 32.74
C PRO A 212 -0.66 4.49 32.86
N ILE A 213 -0.52 3.21 32.49
CA ILE A 213 -1.58 2.22 32.60
C ILE A 213 -1.39 1.44 33.90
N ASN A 214 -2.31 1.61 34.84
CA ASN A 214 -2.29 0.89 36.11
C ASN A 214 -2.91 -0.50 35.97
N GLU A 215 -2.19 -1.52 36.46
CA GLU A 215 -2.65 -2.92 36.48
C GLU A 215 -3.32 -3.30 37.81
N SER A 216 -3.19 -2.46 38.85
CA SER A 216 -3.79 -2.73 40.16
C SER A 216 -5.26 -2.30 40.23
N LYS A 217 -6.08 -3.13 40.89
CA LYS A 217 -7.52 -2.87 41.10
C LYS A 217 -7.78 -1.78 42.15
N ASN A 218 -6.78 -1.42 42.96
CA ASN A 218 -6.87 -0.44 44.05
C ASN A 218 -6.33 0.91 43.60
N THR A 219 -6.93 1.50 42.57
CA THR A 219 -6.49 2.81 42.06
C THR A 219 -7.63 3.82 42.12
N SER A 220 -7.23 5.08 42.36
CA SER A 220 -8.08 6.25 42.28
C SER A 220 -8.91 6.27 40.99
N THR A 221 -10.10 6.87 41.05
CA THR A 221 -11.08 6.95 39.95
C THR A 221 -10.49 7.47 38.64
N ASP A 222 -9.41 8.25 38.71
CA ASP A 222 -8.90 9.04 37.60
C ASP A 222 -7.81 8.34 36.78
N SER A 223 -7.29 7.19 37.24
CA SER A 223 -6.23 6.47 36.52
C SER A 223 -6.74 5.55 35.40
N TRP A 224 -5.96 5.41 34.33
CA TRP A 224 -6.26 4.51 33.23
C TRP A 224 -5.93 3.06 33.58
N THR A 225 -6.92 2.18 33.37
CA THR A 225 -6.74 0.73 33.44
C THR A 225 -7.02 0.11 32.08
N MET A 226 -6.48 -1.08 31.81
CA MET A 226 -6.72 -1.78 30.54
C MET A 226 -8.22 -1.95 30.22
N ASN A 227 -9.05 -2.19 31.25
CA ASN A 227 -10.50 -2.30 31.07
C ASN A 227 -11.14 -0.95 30.66
N LYS A 228 -10.73 0.16 31.28
CA LYS A 228 -11.21 1.51 30.92
C LYS A 228 -10.79 1.88 29.50
N ILE A 229 -9.55 1.56 29.10
CA ILE A 229 -9.02 1.79 27.76
C ILE A 229 -9.84 0.98 26.75
N PHE A 230 -9.98 -0.34 26.95
CA PHE A 230 -10.75 -1.21 26.05
C PHE A 230 -12.20 -0.76 25.89
N LYS A 231 -12.85 -0.34 26.98
CA LYS A 231 -14.24 0.16 26.96
C LYS A 231 -14.33 1.46 26.15
N SER A 232 -13.42 2.40 26.38
CA SER A 232 -13.42 3.72 25.73
C SER A 232 -13.13 3.61 24.24
N VAL A 233 -12.10 2.84 23.87
CA VAL A 233 -11.71 2.61 22.48
C VAL A 233 -12.84 1.93 21.71
N LYS A 234 -13.38 0.81 22.22
CA LYS A 234 -14.50 0.12 21.57
C LYS A 234 -15.73 1.02 21.42
N LYS A 235 -16.05 1.85 22.42
CA LYS A 235 -17.18 2.78 22.35
C LYS A 235 -17.05 3.76 21.17
N ILE A 236 -15.85 4.29 20.92
CA ILE A 236 -15.60 5.15 19.75
C ILE A 236 -15.72 4.34 18.45
N MET A 237 -15.08 3.17 18.39
CA MET A 237 -15.10 2.34 17.19
C MET A 237 -16.51 1.90 16.79
N TYR A 238 -17.36 1.52 17.75
CA TYR A 238 -18.76 1.17 17.49
C TYR A 238 -19.62 2.36 17.05
N ARG A 239 -19.25 3.60 17.42
CA ARG A 239 -19.93 4.83 16.95
C ARG A 239 -19.54 5.18 15.51
N MET A 240 -18.37 4.76 15.04
CA MET A 240 -17.84 5.03 13.71
C MET A 240 -17.91 3.77 12.84
N ASN A 241 -19.11 3.24 12.64
CA ASN A 241 -19.35 1.97 11.93
C ASN A 241 -19.02 2.01 10.42
N ASP A 242 -18.95 3.21 9.84
CA ASP A 242 -18.47 3.46 8.48
C ASP A 242 -16.94 3.31 8.37
N VAL A 243 -16.23 3.51 9.47
CA VAL A 243 -14.77 3.42 9.56
C VAL A 243 -14.29 2.05 10.05
N PHE A 244 -14.96 1.51 11.07
CA PHE A 244 -14.58 0.26 11.72
C PHE A 244 -15.67 -0.80 11.60
N SER A 245 -15.28 -2.04 11.32
CA SER A 245 -16.14 -3.21 11.37
C SER A 245 -15.45 -4.38 12.07
N ASN A 246 -16.18 -5.48 12.33
CA ASN A 246 -15.65 -6.71 12.94
C ASN A 246 -14.83 -6.50 14.23
N ILE A 247 -15.32 -5.63 15.12
CA ILE A 247 -14.60 -5.23 16.35
C ILE A 247 -14.75 -6.33 17.41
N ILE A 248 -13.63 -6.95 17.80
CA ILE A 248 -13.55 -8.05 18.77
C ILE A 248 -12.47 -7.74 19.80
N GLY A 249 -12.85 -7.59 21.07
CA GLY A 249 -11.89 -7.41 22.16
C GLY A 249 -11.44 -8.74 22.77
N ILE A 250 -10.14 -8.95 22.94
CA ILE A 250 -9.54 -10.14 23.55
C ILE A 250 -8.73 -9.72 24.80
N PRO A 251 -9.40 -9.32 25.90
CA PRO A 251 -8.72 -8.74 27.07
C PRO A 251 -8.01 -9.77 27.96
N LYS A 252 -8.39 -11.06 27.89
CA LYS A 252 -7.89 -12.11 28.79
C LYS A 252 -6.63 -12.83 28.29
N ALA A 253 -6.15 -12.52 27.08
CA ALA A 253 -4.93 -13.12 26.54
C ALA A 253 -3.68 -12.55 27.23
N LYS A 254 -2.54 -13.26 27.13
CA LYS A 254 -1.22 -12.80 27.63
C LYS A 254 -0.88 -11.39 27.13
N THR A 255 -1.25 -11.10 25.88
CA THR A 255 -1.18 -9.77 25.29
C THR A 255 -2.60 -9.35 24.91
N PRO A 256 -3.26 -8.50 25.72
CA PRO A 256 -4.58 -7.99 25.40
C PRO A 256 -4.57 -7.20 24.08
N ILE A 257 -5.50 -7.53 23.19
CA ILE A 257 -5.67 -6.85 21.90
C ILE A 257 -7.14 -6.59 21.57
N ILE A 258 -7.40 -5.61 20.70
CA ILE A 258 -8.67 -5.44 20.00
C ILE A 258 -8.42 -5.75 18.53
N LYS A 259 -9.11 -6.74 17.99
CA LYS A 259 -9.15 -7.01 16.55
C LYS A 259 -10.24 -6.18 15.92
N PHE A 260 -9.99 -5.63 14.74
CA PHE A 260 -10.99 -4.90 13.97
C PHE A 260 -10.61 -4.85 12.49
N TYR A 261 -11.58 -4.52 11.65
CA TYR A 261 -11.37 -4.26 10.25
C TYR A 261 -11.52 -2.76 9.97
N TYR A 262 -10.52 -2.16 9.32
CA TYR A 262 -10.54 -0.75 8.94
C TYR A 262 -11.02 -0.59 7.51
N ASN A 263 -12.24 -0.09 7.36
CA ASN A 263 -13.00 -0.14 6.11
C ASN A 263 -12.38 0.72 5.00
N ARG A 264 -11.72 1.84 5.33
CA ARG A 264 -11.23 2.78 4.32
C ARG A 264 -10.06 2.23 3.49
N THR A 265 -9.20 1.41 4.09
CA THR A 265 -8.05 0.79 3.40
C THR A 265 -8.17 -0.73 3.26
N ASN A 266 -9.28 -1.31 3.73
CA ASN A 266 -9.57 -2.74 3.68
C ASN A 266 -8.51 -3.59 4.41
N VAL A 267 -8.11 -3.16 5.61
CA VAL A 267 -7.04 -3.80 6.39
C VAL A 267 -7.58 -4.36 7.70
N SER A 268 -7.29 -5.63 7.96
CA SER A 268 -7.47 -6.27 9.28
C SER A 268 -6.39 -5.78 10.23
N CYS A 269 -6.78 -5.37 11.44
CA CYS A 269 -5.91 -4.72 12.40
C CYS A 269 -6.01 -5.38 13.79
N ASP A 270 -4.87 -5.51 14.44
CA ASP A 270 -4.74 -5.94 15.84
C ASP A 270 -4.11 -4.79 16.64
N ILE A 271 -4.88 -4.11 17.49
CA ILE A 271 -4.36 -3.03 18.34
C ILE A 271 -4.12 -3.50 19.77
N SER A 272 -2.90 -3.27 20.26
CA SER A 272 -2.46 -3.51 21.65
C SER A 272 -2.08 -2.21 22.34
N PHE A 273 -2.25 -2.17 23.67
CA PHE A 273 -1.87 -1.03 24.51
C PHE A 273 -0.73 -1.34 25.48
N LYS A 274 -0.22 -2.58 25.45
CA LYS A 274 0.85 -3.06 26.36
C LYS A 274 2.10 -3.54 25.61
N ASN A 275 1.98 -3.96 24.35
CA ASN A 275 3.04 -4.67 23.64
C ASN A 275 4.11 -3.76 22.98
N ILE A 276 4.72 -2.84 23.73
CA ILE A 276 5.80 -1.98 23.20
C ILE A 276 7.01 -2.81 22.74
N LEU A 277 7.29 -3.94 23.41
CA LEU A 277 8.36 -4.87 23.03
C LEU A 277 8.18 -5.45 21.62
N GLY A 278 6.95 -5.51 21.11
CA GLY A 278 6.68 -5.91 19.73
C GLY A 278 7.41 -5.04 18.71
N ILE A 279 7.52 -3.73 18.99
CA ILE A 279 8.19 -2.76 18.13
C ILE A 279 9.69 -3.07 18.05
N TYR A 280 10.35 -3.17 19.20
CA TYR A 280 11.80 -3.44 19.27
C TYR A 280 12.17 -4.78 18.63
N LYS A 281 11.37 -5.84 18.87
CA LYS A 281 11.57 -7.14 18.21
C LYS A 281 11.47 -7.04 16.70
N SER A 282 10.54 -6.23 16.20
CA SER A 282 10.35 -6.04 14.76
C SER A 282 11.51 -5.27 14.13
N TYR A 283 12.02 -4.25 14.84
CA TYR A 283 13.23 -3.53 14.41
C TYR A 283 14.47 -4.42 14.42
N LEU A 284 14.65 -5.26 15.45
CA LEU A 284 15.75 -6.21 15.51
C LEU A 284 15.72 -7.18 14.31
N ILE A 285 14.56 -7.80 14.04
CA ILE A 285 14.43 -8.68 12.86
C ILE A 285 14.73 -7.92 11.57
N LYS A 286 14.18 -6.71 11.41
CA LYS A 286 14.44 -5.87 10.22
C LYS A 286 15.93 -5.56 10.06
N TYR A 287 16.62 -5.27 11.15
CA TYR A 287 18.05 -5.04 11.17
C TYR A 287 18.83 -6.30 10.76
N CYS A 288 18.54 -7.45 11.36
CA CYS A 288 19.16 -8.72 10.98
C CYS A 288 18.97 -9.03 9.48
N LEU A 289 17.77 -8.81 8.96
CA LEU A 289 17.45 -8.98 7.53
C LEU A 289 18.20 -8.03 6.60
N SER A 290 18.65 -6.88 7.11
CA SER A 290 19.40 -5.90 6.33
C SER A 290 20.89 -6.21 6.24
N LEU A 291 21.40 -7.09 7.09
CA LEU A 291 22.82 -7.49 7.10
C LEU A 291 23.20 -8.31 5.87
N ASP A 292 22.27 -9.10 5.33
CA ASP A 292 22.48 -9.89 4.12
C ASP A 292 21.21 -9.90 3.26
N ASN A 293 21.36 -9.46 2.01
CA ASN A 293 20.27 -9.32 1.04
C ASN A 293 19.63 -10.65 0.62
N ARG A 294 20.27 -11.79 0.90
CA ARG A 294 19.74 -13.15 0.64
C ARG A 294 18.77 -13.63 1.73
N LEU A 295 18.88 -13.09 2.95
CA LEU A 295 18.05 -13.51 4.09
C LEU A 295 16.56 -13.26 3.85
N LYS A 296 16.21 -12.06 3.36
CA LYS A 296 14.81 -11.70 3.15
C LYS A 296 14.13 -12.60 2.11
N PRO A 297 14.67 -12.79 0.88
CA PRO A 297 14.13 -13.75 -0.08
C PRO A 297 13.95 -15.16 0.49
N LEU A 298 14.98 -15.69 1.15
CA LEU A 298 14.94 -17.02 1.72
C LEU A 298 13.88 -17.15 2.82
N MET A 299 13.79 -16.19 3.73
CA MET A 299 12.81 -16.19 4.80
C MET A 299 11.38 -16.10 4.27
N MET A 300 11.17 -15.37 3.17
CA MET A 300 9.86 -15.32 2.50
C MET A 300 9.48 -16.67 1.87
N ILE A 301 10.42 -17.39 1.25
CA ILE A 301 10.21 -18.75 0.73
C ILE A 301 9.86 -19.72 1.86
N ILE A 302 10.68 -19.79 2.91
CA ILE A 302 10.48 -20.72 4.03
C ILE A 302 9.17 -20.43 4.73
N LYS A 303 8.83 -19.15 4.95
CA LYS A 303 7.56 -18.76 5.58
C LYS A 303 6.36 -19.14 4.71
N TYR A 304 6.47 -19.02 3.39
CA TYR A 304 5.39 -19.42 2.48
C TYR A 304 5.21 -20.94 2.48
N TRP A 305 6.31 -21.69 2.40
CA TRP A 305 6.33 -23.15 2.53
C TRP A 305 5.69 -23.60 3.86
N ALA A 306 6.12 -23.02 4.99
CA ALA A 306 5.57 -23.35 6.30
C ALA A 306 4.08 -23.06 6.41
N ARG A 307 3.59 -21.98 5.77
CA ARG A 307 2.16 -21.67 5.68
C ARG A 307 1.41 -22.70 4.82
N HIS A 308 1.95 -23.06 3.66
CA HIS A 308 1.33 -24.00 2.73
C HIS A 308 1.13 -25.38 3.38
N PHE A 309 2.14 -25.88 4.08
CA PHE A 309 2.08 -27.16 4.81
C PHE A 309 1.43 -27.05 6.19
N LYS A 310 0.87 -25.89 6.55
CA LYS A 310 0.23 -25.63 7.86
C LYS A 310 1.15 -25.99 9.03
N ILE A 311 2.46 -25.76 8.88
CA ILE A 311 3.49 -25.92 9.93
C ILE A 311 3.50 -24.70 10.84
N SER A 312 3.30 -23.51 10.25
CA SER A 312 3.10 -22.27 10.97
C SER A 312 1.61 -21.93 11.04
N ASN A 313 0.97 -22.15 12.18
CA ASN A 313 -0.33 -21.57 12.55
C ASN A 313 -0.66 -21.92 14.01
N GLY A 314 -0.99 -20.91 14.83
CA GLY A 314 -1.64 -20.95 16.16
C GLY A 314 -1.18 -21.98 17.20
N GLN A 315 -1.32 -23.27 16.90
CA GLN A 315 -1.04 -24.41 17.77
C GLN A 315 0.33 -25.07 17.50
N LYS A 316 1.05 -24.63 16.46
CA LYS A 316 2.39 -25.13 16.08
C LYS A 316 3.47 -24.04 16.26
N ILE A 317 4.52 -24.04 15.43
CA ILE A 317 5.59 -23.05 15.48
C ILE A 317 5.06 -21.68 15.05
N SER A 318 5.26 -20.65 15.87
CA SER A 318 4.88 -19.28 15.51
C SER A 318 5.77 -18.76 14.38
N ASN A 319 5.24 -17.88 13.53
CA ASN A 319 6.04 -17.21 12.49
C ASN A 319 7.27 -16.49 13.06
N TYR A 320 7.16 -15.94 14.27
CA TYR A 320 8.27 -15.31 14.97
C TYR A 320 9.36 -16.33 15.36
N ALA A 321 8.98 -17.49 15.90
CA ALA A 321 9.91 -18.56 16.25
C ALA A 321 10.61 -19.13 15.00
N LEU A 322 9.88 -19.31 13.90
CA LEU A 322 10.46 -19.73 12.62
C LEU A 322 11.50 -18.72 12.10
N VAL A 323 11.18 -17.43 12.19
CA VAL A 323 12.11 -16.35 11.82
C VAL A 323 13.38 -16.39 12.68
N LEU A 324 13.27 -16.55 14.00
CA LEU A 324 14.42 -16.65 14.88
C LEU A 324 15.28 -17.88 14.58
N LEU A 325 14.66 -19.02 14.26
CA LEU A 325 15.38 -20.24 13.89
C LEU A 325 16.23 -20.04 12.63
N ILE A 326 15.68 -19.37 11.61
CA ILE A 326 16.42 -19.08 10.37
C ILE A 326 17.58 -18.12 10.64
N ILE A 327 17.35 -17.06 11.43
CA ILE A 327 18.43 -16.14 11.82
C ILE A 327 19.53 -16.89 12.55
N PHE A 328 19.16 -17.74 13.53
CA PHE A 328 20.11 -18.56 14.28
C PHE A 328 20.96 -19.46 13.36
N LEU A 329 20.30 -20.22 12.47
CA LEU A 329 20.98 -21.10 11.52
C LEU A 329 22.01 -20.32 10.68
N PHE A 330 21.63 -19.16 10.15
CA PHE A 330 22.51 -18.30 9.37
C PHE A 330 23.71 -17.79 10.18
N THR A 331 23.49 -17.41 11.43
CA THR A 331 24.59 -16.95 12.30
C THR A 331 25.57 -18.07 12.66
N THR A 332 25.13 -19.35 12.63
CA THR A 332 25.97 -20.51 12.99
C THR A 332 26.64 -21.20 11.80
N THR A 333 26.22 -20.94 10.56
CA THR A 333 26.73 -21.63 9.36
C THR A 333 27.66 -20.79 8.47
N ILE A 334 27.93 -19.52 8.83
CA ILE A 334 28.83 -18.61 8.10
C ILE A 334 30.08 -18.31 8.95
N CYS A 335 30.72 -19.34 9.50
CA CYS A 335 32.10 -19.26 10.01
C CYS A 335 33.04 -19.99 9.05
#